data_AF-H1Y8N7-F1
#
_entry.id   AF-H1Y8N7-F1
#
_cell.length_a   1.000
_cell.length_b   1.000
_cell.length_c   1.000
_cell.angle_alpha   90.00
_cell.angle_beta   90.00
_cell.angle_gamma   90.00
#
_symmetry.space_group_name_H-M   'P 1'
#
loop_
_entity.id
_entity.type
_entity.pdbx_description
1 polymer ?
#
loop_
_entity_poly.entity_id
_entity_poly.type
_entity_poly.pdbx_seq_one_letter_code
_entity_poly.pdbx_strand_id
1 'polypeptide(L)'
;MATKHKKPETIILPDKFQYTIPLENDDLMLIKEVLYKHYTVSNGNQRSLRVTVPAVKYDKGVFILSVEAENDQPHNVFVQIRRHDINVACDCGMPGNILCQHAYGGMFDLMHHRAMELEDYYWPGLEQEHKKDLKYLYVDVQGHHVFIYPKPEYGNIFKVGWGFSLDHYHQFDATMLNETRVETTNKLVVGYNVIYTELGLWFSQLPMLMPFIGKTGKHSSRIVSYGQYLRKDKAITGEVIFTENQIALNEICYEMFTLVKSVGRQDHEANVIKWLHAVPILIKLWQKAIPMLFYEPFVCKSQGEGHLSWNNKPVKSNMADWRISSEPFTIAFNLKDHKGHLILEPVIKSPAKAIGHYRKVPLFLIDAEDYTFYLVHSEQDEALLNWLRISGNKLTVLKEHFTDFHNRFLDRLSECYAVTYQPFNSTKKVVYSLNEVISPNTQSHGK
;
A
#
# COMPACT_ATOMS: atom_id res chain seq x y z
N MET A 1 20.15 -32.32 -14.55
CA MET A 1 19.77 -32.00 -15.94
C MET A 1 18.37 -32.53 -16.22
N ALA A 2 17.38 -31.65 -16.26
CA ALA A 2 16.09 -31.81 -16.94
C ALA A 2 15.38 -30.45 -16.92
N THR A 3 15.78 -29.59 -17.86
CA THR A 3 15.11 -28.34 -18.21
C THR A 3 13.83 -28.66 -18.98
N LYS A 4 12.65 -28.52 -18.36
CA LYS A 4 11.33 -28.61 -19.01
C LYS A 4 10.30 -27.91 -18.11
N HIS A 5 9.43 -27.00 -18.52
CA HIS A 5 9.15 -26.34 -19.79
C HIS A 5 8.66 -24.93 -19.41
N LYS A 6 9.29 -23.85 -19.88
CA LYS A 6 8.57 -22.58 -20.00
C LYS A 6 7.47 -22.83 -21.04
N LYS A 7 6.21 -22.84 -20.62
CA LYS A 7 5.12 -22.71 -21.60
C LYS A 7 5.38 -21.41 -22.36
N PRO A 8 5.41 -21.42 -23.70
CA PRO A 8 5.51 -20.18 -24.45
C PRO A 8 4.31 -19.31 -24.07
N GLU A 9 4.57 -18.06 -23.70
CA GLU A 9 3.54 -17.04 -23.57
C GLU A 9 2.72 -17.05 -24.86
N THR A 10 1.40 -17.19 -24.72
CA THR A 10 0.44 -17.40 -25.80
C THR A 10 0.66 -16.36 -26.90
N ILE A 11 0.95 -16.82 -28.12
CA ILE A 11 1.05 -15.98 -29.32
C ILE A 11 -0.36 -15.63 -29.74
N ILE A 12 -0.66 -14.34 -29.83
CA ILE A 12 -2.03 -13.85 -29.78
C ILE A 12 -2.71 -13.78 -31.16
N LEU A 13 -1.96 -13.66 -32.24
CA LEU A 13 -2.53 -13.63 -33.59
C LEU A 13 -1.66 -14.50 -34.49
N PRO A 14 -1.89 -15.83 -34.55
CA PRO A 14 -1.07 -16.74 -35.35
C PRO A 14 -1.09 -16.38 -36.85
N ASP A 15 -2.11 -15.65 -37.29
CA ASP A 15 -2.34 -15.30 -38.69
C ASP A 15 -1.86 -13.89 -39.07
N LYS A 16 -1.28 -13.12 -38.14
CA LYS A 16 -0.79 -11.75 -38.42
C LYS A 16 0.70 -11.62 -38.12
N PHE A 17 1.40 -10.86 -38.96
CA PHE A 17 2.79 -10.49 -38.72
C PHE A 17 2.90 -9.64 -37.46
N GLN A 18 3.79 -10.02 -36.54
CA GLN A 18 4.00 -9.37 -35.26
C GLN A 18 5.39 -8.72 -35.25
N TYR A 19 5.45 -7.49 -34.76
CA TYR A 19 6.68 -6.75 -34.53
C TYR A 19 6.96 -6.66 -33.04
N THR A 20 8.17 -7.03 -32.62
CA THR A 20 8.58 -6.99 -31.22
C THR A 20 9.42 -5.74 -30.95
N ILE A 21 8.96 -4.91 -30.02
CA ILE A 21 9.74 -3.80 -29.46
C ILE A 21 10.36 -4.29 -28.15
N PRO A 22 11.70 -4.42 -28.05
CA PRO A 22 12.33 -4.79 -26.79
C PRO A 22 12.21 -3.64 -25.79
N LEU A 23 11.94 -3.97 -24.53
CA LEU A 23 12.04 -3.02 -23.42
C LEU A 23 13.49 -3.00 -22.94
N GLU A 24 14.07 -1.81 -22.79
CA GLU A 24 15.48 -1.64 -22.41
C GLU A 24 15.73 -1.97 -20.91
N ASN A 25 14.67 -2.02 -20.08
CA ASN A 25 14.69 -2.37 -18.67
C ASN A 25 13.49 -3.22 -18.24
N ASP A 26 13.62 -3.90 -17.08
CA ASP A 26 12.53 -4.67 -16.46
C ASP A 26 11.45 -3.76 -15.84
N ASP A 27 11.62 -2.43 -15.89
CA ASP A 27 10.73 -1.44 -15.28
C ASP A 27 9.44 -1.20 -16.09
N LEU A 28 9.17 -2.02 -17.12
CA LEU A 28 7.97 -1.91 -17.97
C LEU A 28 7.73 -0.47 -18.44
N MET A 29 8.79 0.27 -18.76
CA MET A 29 8.71 1.66 -19.15
C MET A 29 8.98 1.78 -20.65
N LEU A 30 8.01 2.29 -21.39
CA LEU A 30 8.24 2.69 -22.78
C LEU A 30 8.60 4.16 -22.81
N ILE A 31 9.76 4.50 -23.36
CA ILE A 31 10.18 5.89 -23.61
C ILE A 31 10.09 6.21 -25.11
N LYS A 32 9.80 7.47 -25.45
CA LYS A 32 9.59 7.88 -26.85
C LYS A 32 10.81 7.62 -27.72
N GLU A 33 12.01 7.73 -27.15
CA GLU A 33 13.28 7.46 -27.81
C GLU A 33 13.41 6.00 -28.27
N VAL A 34 12.89 5.04 -27.51
CA VAL A 34 12.81 3.63 -27.93
C VAL A 34 11.88 3.53 -29.13
N LEU A 35 10.67 4.08 -29.03
CA LEU A 35 9.68 4.04 -30.10
C LEU A 35 10.18 4.67 -31.42
N TYR A 36 10.98 5.75 -31.35
CA TYR A 36 11.59 6.38 -32.53
C TYR A 36 12.57 5.48 -33.30
N LYS A 37 13.26 4.56 -32.62
CA LYS A 37 14.18 3.60 -33.27
C LYS A 37 13.44 2.58 -34.14
N HIS A 38 12.16 2.36 -33.85
CA HIS A 38 11.33 1.32 -34.48
C HIS A 38 10.42 1.86 -35.60
N TYR A 39 10.60 3.11 -36.04
CA TYR A 39 9.82 3.71 -37.12
C TYR A 39 10.69 4.63 -38.00
N THR A 40 10.57 4.51 -39.32
CA THR A 40 11.32 5.35 -40.27
C THR A 40 10.36 6.26 -41.03
N VAL A 41 10.62 7.57 -41.05
CA VAL A 41 9.80 8.52 -41.82
C VAL A 41 10.37 8.69 -43.21
N SER A 42 9.53 8.54 -44.24
CA SER A 42 9.97 8.69 -45.62
C SER A 42 10.16 10.16 -46.06
N ASN A 43 9.49 11.15 -45.44
CA ASN A 43 9.67 12.60 -45.69
C ASN A 43 8.94 13.50 -44.65
N GLY A 44 9.42 13.61 -43.39
CA GLY A 44 8.75 14.45 -42.38
C GLY A 44 9.30 14.32 -40.96
N ASN A 45 8.80 15.16 -40.05
CA ASN A 45 9.13 15.09 -38.62
C ASN A 45 8.33 13.95 -37.97
N GLN A 46 9.01 12.99 -37.33
CA GLN A 46 8.38 11.90 -36.56
C GLN A 46 7.34 12.41 -35.55
N ARG A 47 7.51 13.64 -35.06
CA ARG A 47 6.62 14.29 -34.09
C ARG A 47 5.34 14.90 -34.68
N SER A 48 5.17 14.94 -36.00
CA SER A 48 4.05 15.62 -36.68
C SER A 48 3.05 14.67 -37.34
N LEU A 49 3.10 13.37 -37.03
CA LEU A 49 2.12 12.41 -37.53
C LEU A 49 0.76 12.68 -36.88
N ARG A 50 -0.20 13.10 -37.70
CA ARG A 50 -1.60 13.28 -37.28
C ARG A 50 -2.29 11.94 -37.34
N VAL A 51 -2.38 11.30 -36.19
CA VAL A 51 -3.09 10.06 -35.97
C VAL A 51 -4.03 10.29 -34.78
N THR A 52 -5.24 9.74 -34.86
CA THR A 52 -6.20 9.73 -33.75
C THR A 52 -6.50 8.30 -33.36
N VAL A 53 -6.68 8.03 -32.06
CA VAL A 53 -7.06 6.72 -31.53
C VAL A 53 -8.49 6.75 -31.01
N PRO A 54 -9.53 6.85 -31.85
CA PRO A 54 -10.92 7.07 -31.41
C PRO A 54 -11.46 6.06 -30.39
N ALA A 55 -10.92 4.83 -30.37
CA ALA A 55 -11.36 3.80 -29.43
C ALA A 55 -10.21 2.87 -29.03
N VAL A 56 -10.25 2.44 -27.77
CA VAL A 56 -9.40 1.38 -27.23
C VAL A 56 -10.30 0.25 -26.73
N LYS A 57 -9.93 -0.99 -26.98
CA LYS A 57 -10.56 -2.17 -26.39
C LYS A 57 -9.50 -3.04 -25.74
N TYR A 58 -9.92 -3.88 -24.81
CA TYR A 58 -9.07 -4.91 -24.22
C TYR A 58 -9.74 -6.27 -24.40
N ASP A 59 -9.01 -7.22 -24.99
CA ASP A 59 -9.45 -8.59 -25.17
C ASP A 59 -8.26 -9.53 -24.88
N LYS A 60 -8.39 -10.41 -23.89
CA LYS A 60 -7.43 -11.49 -23.58
C LYS A 60 -5.96 -11.07 -23.55
N GLY A 61 -5.64 -10.00 -22.81
CA GLY A 61 -4.25 -9.52 -22.70
C GLY A 61 -3.79 -8.66 -23.86
N VAL A 62 -4.70 -8.26 -24.76
CA VAL A 62 -4.42 -7.45 -25.95
C VAL A 62 -5.19 -6.16 -25.89
N PHE A 63 -4.48 -5.05 -26.07
CA PHE A 63 -5.08 -3.77 -26.36
C PHE A 63 -5.31 -3.67 -27.86
N ILE A 64 -6.53 -3.37 -28.26
CA ILE A 64 -6.94 -3.17 -29.65
C ILE A 64 -7.25 -1.68 -29.80
N LEU A 65 -6.34 -0.97 -30.47
CA LEU A 65 -6.46 0.45 -30.76
C LEU A 65 -7.08 0.60 -32.14
N SER A 66 -8.20 1.30 -32.25
CA SER A 66 -8.70 1.76 -33.54
C SER A 66 -7.94 3.03 -33.89
N VAL A 67 -7.17 3.03 -34.97
CA VAL A 67 -6.24 4.10 -35.32
C VAL A 67 -6.60 4.69 -36.67
N GLU A 68 -6.77 6.00 -36.73
CA GLU A 68 -7.12 6.75 -37.95
C GLU A 68 -5.96 7.68 -38.34
N ALA A 69 -5.44 7.53 -39.56
CA ALA A 69 -4.43 8.42 -40.13
C ALA A 69 -5.07 9.37 -41.15
N GLU A 70 -4.45 10.53 -41.35
CA GLU A 70 -4.94 11.53 -42.31
C GLU A 70 -4.99 10.94 -43.75
N ASN A 71 -6.20 10.88 -44.32
CA ASN A 71 -6.52 10.30 -45.63
C ASN A 71 -6.42 8.76 -45.74
N ASP A 72 -6.46 8.03 -44.62
CA ASP A 72 -6.53 6.56 -44.61
C ASP A 72 -7.80 6.05 -43.92
N GLN A 73 -8.13 4.78 -44.14
CA GLN A 73 -9.21 4.10 -43.41
C GLN A 73 -8.75 3.75 -41.98
N PRO A 74 -9.67 3.64 -41.01
CA PRO A 74 -9.32 3.20 -39.67
C PRO A 74 -8.71 1.78 -39.70
N HIS A 75 -7.60 1.58 -38.99
CA HIS A 75 -6.93 0.29 -38.84
C HIS A 75 -6.82 -0.11 -37.37
N ASN A 76 -6.97 -1.41 -37.08
CA ASN A 76 -6.70 -1.90 -35.74
C ASN A 76 -5.21 -2.13 -35.52
N VAL A 77 -4.70 -1.62 -34.42
CA VAL A 77 -3.37 -1.92 -33.88
C VAL A 77 -3.57 -2.78 -32.63
N PHE A 78 -2.95 -3.96 -32.62
CA PHE A 78 -2.98 -4.91 -31.53
C PHE A 78 -1.68 -4.79 -30.74
N VAL A 79 -1.78 -4.54 -29.44
CA VAL A 79 -0.65 -4.31 -28.55
C VAL A 79 -0.74 -5.29 -27.39
N GLN A 80 0.27 -6.14 -27.26
CA GLN A 80 0.43 -7.04 -26.12
C GLN A 80 1.67 -6.61 -25.34
N ILE A 81 1.47 -6.28 -24.07
CA ILE A 81 2.57 -5.97 -23.14
C ILE A 81 3.08 -7.29 -22.55
N ARG A 82 4.38 -7.54 -22.68
CA ARG A 82 5.09 -8.64 -22.03
C ARG A 82 6.18 -8.08 -21.14
N ARG A 83 6.79 -8.96 -20.35
CA ARG A 83 7.79 -8.56 -19.36
C ARG A 83 8.98 -7.81 -19.97
N HIS A 84 9.47 -8.28 -21.11
CA HIS A 84 10.72 -7.78 -21.71
C HIS A 84 10.50 -7.16 -23.10
N ASP A 85 9.27 -7.19 -23.60
CA ASP A 85 8.95 -6.73 -24.93
C ASP A 85 7.48 -6.31 -25.05
N ILE A 86 7.21 -5.53 -26.09
CA ILE A 86 5.88 -5.19 -26.54
C ILE A 86 5.70 -5.82 -27.92
N ASN A 87 4.71 -6.70 -28.06
CA ASN A 87 4.34 -7.21 -29.38
C ASN A 87 3.26 -6.33 -29.99
N VAL A 88 3.53 -5.85 -31.19
CA VAL A 88 2.66 -4.95 -31.93
C VAL A 88 2.31 -5.57 -33.28
N ALA A 89 1.03 -5.60 -33.63
CA ALA A 89 0.56 -5.99 -34.96
C ALA A 89 -0.44 -4.95 -35.48
N CYS A 90 -0.58 -4.83 -36.80
CA CYS A 90 -1.55 -3.92 -37.40
C CYS A 90 -2.23 -4.55 -38.62
N ASP A 91 -3.52 -4.27 -38.81
CA ASP A 91 -4.31 -4.78 -39.92
C ASP A 91 -3.91 -4.22 -41.29
N CYS A 92 -3.24 -3.07 -41.35
CA CYS A 92 -2.65 -2.57 -42.60
C CYS A 92 -1.39 -3.35 -43.02
N GLY A 93 -0.94 -4.31 -42.20
CA GLY A 93 0.36 -4.95 -42.33
C GLY A 93 1.51 -4.11 -41.75
N MET A 94 2.68 -4.73 -41.66
CA MET A 94 3.91 -4.11 -41.14
C MET A 94 4.98 -4.15 -42.23
N PRO A 95 5.58 -3.01 -42.62
CA PRO A 95 6.59 -2.97 -43.66
C PRO A 95 7.95 -3.46 -43.12
N GLY A 96 8.23 -4.75 -43.22
CA GLY A 96 9.54 -5.33 -42.86
C GLY A 96 9.84 -5.27 -41.35
N ASN A 97 11.05 -4.83 -40.98
CA ASN A 97 11.55 -4.80 -39.60
C ASN A 97 11.28 -3.48 -38.84
N ILE A 98 10.20 -2.77 -39.19
CA ILE A 98 9.79 -1.52 -38.52
C ILE A 98 8.27 -1.47 -38.33
N LEU A 99 7.81 -0.57 -37.46
CA LEU A 99 6.41 -0.26 -37.25
C LEU A 99 5.79 0.39 -38.50
N CYS A 100 4.52 0.11 -38.78
CA CYS A 100 3.76 0.92 -39.74
C CYS A 100 3.35 2.26 -39.10
N GLN A 101 2.86 3.21 -39.91
CA GLN A 101 2.42 4.53 -39.44
C GLN A 101 1.31 4.42 -38.38
N HIS A 102 0.35 3.51 -38.54
CA HIS A 102 -0.73 3.29 -37.58
C HIS A 102 -0.20 2.77 -36.24
N ALA A 103 0.65 1.74 -36.27
CA ALA A 103 1.23 1.14 -35.07
C ALA A 103 2.10 2.14 -34.29
N TYR A 104 2.96 2.88 -35.00
CA TYR A 104 3.77 3.93 -34.39
C TYR A 104 2.91 5.07 -33.83
N GLY A 105 1.97 5.60 -34.63
CA GLY A 105 1.13 6.72 -34.24
C GLY A 105 0.20 6.38 -33.07
N GLY A 106 -0.42 5.20 -33.09
CA GLY A 106 -1.28 4.74 -32.00
C GLY A 106 -0.53 4.54 -30.68
N MET A 107 0.66 3.94 -30.73
CA MET A 107 1.52 3.83 -29.54
C MET A 107 1.98 5.21 -29.05
N PHE A 108 2.36 6.10 -29.97
CA PHE A 108 2.83 7.44 -29.62
C PHE A 108 1.72 8.31 -28.98
N ASP A 109 0.47 8.18 -29.43
CA ASP A 109 -0.68 8.91 -28.91
C ASP A 109 -1.06 8.44 -27.48
N LEU A 110 -0.95 7.13 -27.21
CA LEU A 110 -1.09 6.60 -25.84
C LEU A 110 -0.01 7.14 -24.89
N MET A 111 1.15 7.54 -25.42
CA MET A 111 2.24 8.14 -24.64
C MET A 111 2.01 9.65 -24.47
N HIS A 112 1.24 10.03 -23.44
CA HIS A 112 0.94 11.43 -23.13
C HIS A 112 2.22 12.26 -22.83
N HIS A 113 3.20 11.65 -22.15
CA HIS A 113 4.46 12.28 -21.75
C HIS A 113 5.68 11.69 -22.49
N ARG A 114 6.90 11.91 -21.98
CA ARG A 114 8.14 11.33 -22.55
C ARG A 114 8.22 9.81 -22.36
N ALA A 115 7.57 9.31 -21.31
CA ALA A 115 7.52 7.91 -20.93
C ALA A 115 6.08 7.50 -20.61
N MET A 116 5.82 6.20 -20.70
CA MET A 116 4.59 5.55 -20.28
C MET A 116 4.95 4.34 -19.41
N GLU A 117 4.36 4.29 -18.22
CA GLU A 117 4.43 3.12 -17.33
C GLU A 117 3.46 2.05 -17.84
N LEU A 118 3.98 0.86 -18.14
CA LEU A 118 3.19 -0.25 -18.68
C LEU A 118 2.76 -1.27 -17.61
N GLU A 119 3.15 -1.07 -16.35
CA GLU A 119 2.86 -1.99 -15.24
C GLU A 119 1.34 -2.22 -15.07
N ASP A 120 0.54 -1.17 -15.16
CA ASP A 120 -0.93 -1.23 -15.05
C ASP A 120 -1.60 -2.02 -16.19
N TYR A 121 -0.89 -2.21 -17.29
CA TYR A 121 -1.35 -2.89 -18.49
C TYR A 121 -0.82 -4.33 -18.62
N TYR A 122 0.08 -4.73 -17.71
CA TYR A 122 0.70 -6.06 -17.68
C TYR A 122 0.02 -7.00 -16.67
N TRP A 123 -0.74 -7.97 -17.19
CA TRP A 123 -1.53 -8.94 -16.40
C TRP A 123 -1.38 -10.39 -16.90
N PRO A 124 -0.16 -10.95 -16.87
CA PRO A 124 0.11 -12.25 -17.48
C PRO A 124 -0.68 -13.38 -16.79
N GLY A 125 -1.26 -14.30 -17.56
CA GLY A 125 -1.91 -15.53 -17.05
C GLY A 125 -3.28 -15.31 -16.41
N LEU A 126 -3.75 -14.06 -16.35
CA LEU A 126 -5.02 -13.65 -15.73
C LEU A 126 -6.15 -13.47 -16.77
N GLU A 127 -5.91 -13.88 -18.01
CA GLU A 127 -6.86 -13.79 -19.14
C GLU A 127 -7.95 -14.87 -19.10
N GLN A 128 -8.00 -15.67 -18.02
CA GLN A 128 -8.94 -16.78 -17.86
C GLN A 128 -10.38 -16.26 -17.77
N GLU A 129 -11.25 -16.71 -18.67
CA GLU A 129 -12.67 -16.35 -18.65
C GLU A 129 -13.49 -17.25 -17.71
N HIS A 130 -14.46 -16.65 -17.02
CA HIS A 130 -15.54 -17.32 -16.35
C HIS A 130 -16.85 -16.61 -16.70
N LYS A 131 -17.78 -17.33 -17.35
CA LYS A 131 -19.08 -16.79 -17.79
C LYS A 131 -18.97 -15.55 -18.71
N LYS A 132 -18.00 -15.56 -19.65
CA LYS A 132 -17.69 -14.48 -20.60
C LYS A 132 -17.04 -13.23 -20.01
N ASP A 133 -16.73 -13.22 -18.71
CA ASP A 133 -15.97 -12.16 -18.06
C ASP A 133 -14.60 -12.70 -17.61
N LEU A 134 -13.63 -11.81 -17.48
CA LEU A 134 -12.34 -12.16 -16.88
C LEU A 134 -12.55 -12.60 -15.43
N LYS A 135 -11.99 -13.76 -15.07
CA LYS A 135 -12.22 -14.38 -13.77
C LYS A 135 -11.72 -13.50 -12.63
N TYR A 136 -10.53 -12.92 -12.76
CA TYR A 136 -9.84 -12.23 -11.66
C TYR A 136 -9.84 -10.69 -11.77
N LEU A 137 -10.15 -10.14 -12.94
CA LEU A 137 -9.96 -8.73 -13.26
C LEU A 137 -11.28 -8.04 -13.63
N TYR A 138 -11.40 -6.78 -13.27
CA TYR A 138 -12.31 -5.81 -13.90
C TYR A 138 -11.55 -5.01 -14.94
N VAL A 139 -12.23 -4.72 -16.05
CA VAL A 139 -11.73 -3.87 -17.12
C VAL A 139 -12.79 -2.80 -17.34
N ASP A 140 -12.41 -1.55 -17.11
CA ASP A 140 -13.24 -0.39 -17.38
C ASP A 140 -12.59 0.43 -18.50
N VAL A 141 -13.35 0.71 -19.56
CA VAL A 141 -12.88 1.44 -20.73
C VAL A 141 -13.60 2.77 -20.77
N GLN A 142 -12.87 3.86 -20.52
CA GLN A 142 -13.39 5.22 -20.53
C GLN A 142 -12.65 6.05 -21.58
N GLY A 143 -13.26 6.19 -22.76
CA GLY A 143 -12.64 6.88 -23.90
C GLY A 143 -11.37 6.16 -24.37
N HIS A 144 -10.22 6.83 -24.21
CA HIS A 144 -8.89 6.29 -24.58
C HIS A 144 -8.19 5.57 -23.42
N HIS A 145 -8.78 5.56 -22.22
CA HIS A 145 -8.19 4.94 -21.04
C HIS A 145 -8.79 3.57 -20.77
N VAL A 146 -7.94 2.59 -20.52
CA VAL A 146 -8.33 1.26 -20.05
C VAL A 146 -7.80 1.10 -18.64
N PHE A 147 -8.72 1.00 -17.67
CA PHE A 147 -8.40 0.72 -16.29
C PHE A 147 -8.59 -0.77 -16.02
N ILE A 148 -7.52 -1.47 -15.66
CA ILE A 148 -7.56 -2.88 -15.31
C ILE A 148 -7.19 -3.01 -13.84
N TYR A 149 -8.07 -3.60 -13.04
CA TYR A 149 -7.83 -3.79 -11.61
C TYR A 149 -8.42 -5.11 -11.12
N PRO A 150 -7.85 -5.72 -10.06
CA PRO A 150 -8.37 -6.95 -9.48
C PRO A 150 -9.81 -6.81 -8.98
N LYS A 151 -10.59 -7.90 -9.04
CA LYS A 151 -11.89 -7.94 -8.37
C LYS A 151 -11.72 -7.94 -6.83
N PRO A 152 -12.60 -7.29 -6.04
CA PRO A 152 -12.46 -7.15 -4.58
C PRO A 152 -12.28 -8.47 -3.81
N GLU A 153 -12.88 -9.56 -4.29
CA GLU A 153 -12.73 -10.89 -3.70
C GLU A 153 -11.27 -11.39 -3.72
N TYR A 154 -10.47 -10.97 -4.71
CA TYR A 154 -9.07 -11.36 -4.88
C TYR A 154 -8.07 -10.37 -4.26
N GLY A 155 -8.51 -9.16 -3.87
CA GLY A 155 -7.62 -8.13 -3.31
C GLY A 155 -6.48 -7.79 -4.26
N ASN A 156 -5.25 -7.68 -3.78
CA ASN A 156 -4.10 -7.49 -4.67
C ASN A 156 -3.70 -8.80 -5.36
N ILE A 157 -3.14 -8.76 -6.58
CA ILE A 157 -2.72 -9.95 -7.34
C ILE A 157 -1.24 -9.88 -7.68
N PHE A 158 -0.48 -10.94 -7.38
CA PHE A 158 0.94 -11.05 -7.71
C PHE A 158 1.18 -11.11 -9.23
N LYS A 159 2.09 -10.23 -9.72
CA LYS A 159 2.58 -10.20 -11.10
C LYS A 159 4.01 -10.72 -11.17
N VAL A 160 4.23 -11.76 -11.98
CA VAL A 160 5.57 -12.33 -12.22
C VAL A 160 6.50 -11.27 -12.81
N GLY A 161 7.76 -11.23 -12.33
CA GLY A 161 8.79 -10.30 -12.82
C GLY A 161 8.87 -8.97 -12.07
N TRP A 162 7.74 -8.45 -11.58
CA TRP A 162 7.71 -7.22 -10.78
C TRP A 162 7.63 -7.47 -9.28
N GLY A 163 6.96 -8.55 -8.86
CA GLY A 163 6.79 -8.83 -7.44
C GLY A 163 5.79 -7.86 -6.81
N PHE A 164 6.19 -7.21 -5.72
CA PHE A 164 5.46 -6.09 -5.10
C PHE A 164 6.44 -4.96 -4.83
N SER A 165 5.96 -3.73 -4.73
CA SER A 165 6.79 -2.57 -4.41
C SER A 165 7.22 -2.51 -2.92
N LEU A 166 8.56 -2.57 -2.72
CA LEU A 166 9.47 -2.12 -1.62
C LEU A 166 9.55 -2.82 -0.22
N ASP A 167 10.65 -3.58 -0.05
CA ASP A 167 11.91 -3.35 0.72
C ASP A 167 12.04 -3.07 2.25
N HIS A 168 12.66 -4.08 2.90
CA HIS A 168 13.73 -4.12 3.94
C HIS A 168 13.47 -4.10 5.47
N TYR A 169 14.36 -4.84 6.17
CA TYR A 169 14.26 -5.52 7.48
C TYR A 169 15.13 -4.89 8.61
N HIS A 170 14.82 -5.23 9.89
CA HIS A 170 15.71 -5.54 11.05
C HIS A 170 15.28 -4.99 12.47
N GLN A 171 15.86 -5.57 13.55
CA GLN A 171 15.26 -6.03 14.84
C GLN A 171 15.29 -5.10 16.11
N PHE A 172 14.79 -5.66 17.22
CA PHE A 172 13.98 -5.13 18.34
C PHE A 172 14.69 -4.88 19.69
N ASP A 173 13.99 -4.18 20.62
CA ASP A 173 14.04 -4.45 22.07
C ASP A 173 12.71 -4.04 22.76
N ALA A 174 12.27 -4.78 23.79
CA ALA A 174 10.97 -4.62 24.45
C ALA A 174 11.09 -4.70 25.98
N THR A 175 10.62 -3.65 26.67
CA THR A 175 10.17 -3.76 28.07
C THR A 175 9.09 -2.72 28.37
N MET A 176 7.99 -3.16 29.01
CA MET A 176 7.02 -2.30 29.69
C MET A 176 6.48 -2.91 30.99
N LEU A 177 6.31 -2.05 31.99
CA LEU A 177 5.69 -2.30 33.28
C LEU A 177 4.37 -1.52 33.39
N ASN A 178 3.34 -2.18 33.93
CA ASN A 178 2.09 -1.59 34.38
C ASN A 178 2.29 -0.92 35.75
N GLU A 179 1.64 0.22 35.98
CA GLU A 179 1.10 0.57 37.31
C GLU A 179 0.07 1.71 37.26
N THR A 180 -0.70 1.81 38.34
CA THR A 180 -2.09 2.29 38.42
C THR A 180 -2.24 3.80 38.67
N ARG A 181 -3.35 4.38 38.18
CA ARG A 181 -3.73 5.80 38.28
C ARG A 181 -4.01 6.29 39.71
N VAL A 182 -3.62 7.54 39.97
CA VAL A 182 -3.99 8.34 41.16
C VAL A 182 -5.17 9.28 40.82
N GLU A 183 -6.17 9.34 41.69
CA GLU A 183 -7.27 10.31 41.59
C GLU A 183 -6.83 11.72 42.03
N THR A 184 -7.22 12.76 41.28
CA THR A 184 -6.96 14.16 41.64
C THR A 184 -8.22 15.02 41.69
N THR A 185 -8.31 15.83 42.74
CA THR A 185 -9.35 16.83 43.02
C THR A 185 -9.08 18.20 42.37
N ASN A 186 -10.15 18.98 42.17
CA ASN A 186 -10.22 20.34 41.60
C ASN A 186 -8.95 21.22 41.67
N LYS A 187 -8.21 21.30 40.55
CA LYS A 187 -7.24 22.33 40.18
C LYS A 187 -7.16 22.44 38.64
N LEU A 188 -6.39 23.40 38.11
CA LEU A 188 -5.92 23.30 36.72
C LEU A 188 -5.13 22.00 36.60
N VAL A 189 -5.47 21.16 35.64
CA VAL A 189 -4.84 19.85 35.42
C VAL A 189 -4.08 19.88 34.10
N VAL A 190 -3.04 19.06 33.99
CA VAL A 190 -2.39 18.77 32.71
C VAL A 190 -3.10 17.57 32.10
N GLY A 191 -3.48 17.69 30.83
CA GLY A 191 -3.95 16.57 30.03
C GLY A 191 -3.10 16.41 28.79
N TYR A 192 -3.21 15.24 28.16
CA TYR A 192 -2.45 14.88 26.98
C TYR A 192 -3.41 14.50 25.86
N ASN A 193 -3.24 15.13 24.69
CA ASN A 193 -4.05 14.88 23.52
C ASN A 193 -3.24 14.15 22.45
N VAL A 194 -3.66 12.96 22.08
CA VAL A 194 -3.16 12.22 20.92
C VAL A 194 -3.83 12.76 19.67
N ILE A 195 -3.07 13.46 18.84
CA ILE A 195 -3.54 14.02 17.59
C ILE A 195 -3.15 13.07 16.47
N TYR A 196 -4.13 12.61 15.70
CA TYR A 196 -3.92 11.69 14.58
C TYR A 196 -4.87 11.99 13.41
N THR A 197 -4.56 11.45 12.24
CA THR A 197 -5.39 11.57 11.03
C THR A 197 -5.80 10.20 10.52
N GLU A 198 -7.08 10.01 10.22
CA GLU A 198 -7.58 8.82 9.51
C GLU A 198 -7.66 9.02 7.99
N LEU A 199 -7.07 10.10 7.46
CA LEU A 199 -7.05 10.35 6.02
C LEU A 199 -6.20 9.28 5.30
N GLY A 200 -6.33 9.17 3.97
CA GLY A 200 -5.47 8.30 3.15
C GLY A 200 -3.98 8.55 3.42
N LEU A 201 -3.09 7.60 3.07
CA LEU A 201 -1.65 7.69 3.37
C LEU A 201 -1.08 9.03 2.89
N TRP A 202 -1.42 9.41 1.66
CA TRP A 202 -1.02 10.66 1.02
C TRP A 202 -1.44 11.93 1.78
N PHE A 203 -2.55 11.91 2.51
CA PHE A 203 -3.05 13.07 3.26
C PHE A 203 -2.84 12.93 4.77
N SER A 204 -2.13 11.89 5.20
CA SER A 204 -1.91 11.61 6.60
C SER A 204 -0.86 12.55 7.20
N GLN A 205 -0.95 12.76 8.50
CA GLN A 205 0.11 13.35 9.32
C GLN A 205 0.59 12.34 10.34
N LEU A 206 1.88 12.43 10.68
CA LEU A 206 2.45 11.62 11.73
C LEU A 206 1.78 11.98 13.07
N PRO A 207 1.28 10.99 13.83
CA PRO A 207 0.60 11.25 15.08
C PRO A 207 1.58 11.77 16.12
N MET A 208 1.09 12.66 16.98
CA MET A 208 1.89 13.25 18.05
C MET A 208 1.08 13.40 19.33
N LEU A 209 1.80 13.54 20.43
CA LEU A 209 1.25 13.84 21.74
C LEU A 209 1.36 15.34 22.02
N MET A 210 0.25 15.96 22.40
CA MET A 210 0.20 17.39 22.72
C MET A 210 -0.34 17.62 24.14
N PRO A 211 0.47 18.17 25.05
CA PRO A 211 0.02 18.50 26.40
C PRO A 211 -0.86 19.76 26.37
N PHE A 212 -1.86 19.82 27.23
CA PHE A 212 -2.79 20.94 27.34
C PHE A 212 -3.20 21.19 28.78
N ILE A 213 -3.65 22.41 29.07
CA ILE A 213 -4.23 22.75 30.37
C ILE A 213 -5.72 22.42 30.35
N GLY A 214 -6.19 21.60 31.28
CA GLY A 214 -7.60 21.30 31.51
C GLY A 214 -8.14 21.94 32.78
N LYS A 215 -9.46 22.14 32.82
CA LYS A 215 -10.18 22.42 34.07
C LYS A 215 -11.21 21.33 34.31
N THR A 216 -11.13 20.67 35.47
CA THR A 216 -12.11 19.69 35.90
C THR A 216 -13.35 20.36 36.49
N GLY A 217 -14.50 19.67 36.41
CA GLY A 217 -15.74 20.13 37.02
C GLY A 217 -15.76 19.94 38.53
N LYS A 218 -16.53 20.76 39.25
CA LYS A 218 -16.57 20.81 40.73
C LYS A 218 -16.78 19.44 41.40
N HIS A 219 -17.45 18.51 40.72
CA HIS A 219 -17.77 17.15 41.18
C HIS A 219 -17.45 16.07 40.14
N SER A 220 -16.65 16.36 39.12
CA SER A 220 -16.36 15.39 38.06
C SER A 220 -14.87 15.19 37.87
N SER A 221 -14.45 13.93 37.80
CA SER A 221 -13.14 13.50 37.29
C SER A 221 -12.99 13.69 35.78
N ARG A 222 -13.84 14.51 35.14
CA ARG A 222 -13.81 14.83 33.71
C ARG A 222 -13.42 16.29 33.50
N ILE A 223 -12.67 16.53 32.42
CA ILE A 223 -12.34 17.88 31.98
C ILE A 223 -13.59 18.53 31.38
N VAL A 224 -14.03 19.64 31.97
CA VAL A 224 -15.21 20.39 31.50
C VAL A 224 -14.82 21.53 30.55
N SER A 225 -13.57 22.00 30.63
CA SER A 225 -13.01 23.06 29.79
C SER A 225 -11.57 22.75 29.39
N TYR A 226 -11.27 22.97 28.12
CA TYR A 226 -9.93 22.79 27.53
C TYR A 226 -9.29 24.16 27.32
N GLY A 227 -8.18 24.38 28.01
CA GLY A 227 -7.30 25.54 27.92
C GLY A 227 -6.25 25.38 26.82
N GLN A 228 -5.18 26.17 26.87
CA GLN A 228 -4.18 26.19 25.80
C GLN A 228 -3.35 24.90 25.73
N TYR A 229 -2.84 24.59 24.53
CA TYR A 229 -1.75 23.64 24.38
C TYR A 229 -0.47 24.19 25.02
N LEU A 230 0.25 23.32 25.73
CA LEU A 230 1.56 23.63 26.28
C LEU A 230 2.59 23.44 25.16
N ARG A 231 3.33 24.51 24.83
CA ARG A 231 4.37 24.51 23.80
C ARG A 231 5.58 25.26 24.30
N LYS A 232 6.78 24.81 23.93
CA LYS A 232 8.05 25.44 24.32
C LYS A 232 8.18 26.89 23.86
N ASP A 233 7.50 27.25 22.78
CA ASP A 233 7.48 28.61 22.20
C ASP A 233 6.44 29.55 22.85
N LYS A 234 5.72 29.10 23.90
CA LYS A 234 4.64 29.87 24.53
C LYS A 234 4.71 29.89 26.04
N ALA A 235 4.46 31.06 26.61
CA ALA A 235 4.30 31.21 28.04
C ALA A 235 3.10 30.40 28.54
N ILE A 236 3.29 29.67 29.63
CA ILE A 236 2.23 28.96 30.33
C ILE A 236 1.38 30.00 31.04
N THR A 237 0.08 30.01 30.75
CA THR A 237 -0.87 30.91 31.40
C THR A 237 -1.43 30.21 32.64
N GLY A 238 -1.11 30.73 33.83
CA GLY A 238 -1.57 30.23 35.13
C GLY A 238 -0.52 29.43 35.92
N GLU A 239 -0.74 29.30 37.23
CA GLU A 239 0.10 28.51 38.13
C GLU A 239 -0.26 27.02 38.01
N VAL A 240 0.47 26.31 37.15
CA VAL A 240 0.40 24.84 37.03
C VAL A 240 1.68 24.26 37.63
N ILE A 241 1.54 23.39 38.62
CA ILE A 241 2.66 22.64 39.20
C ILE A 241 2.73 21.30 38.48
N PHE A 242 3.83 21.06 37.78
CA PHE A 242 4.06 19.81 37.07
C PHE A 242 4.65 18.76 37.99
N THR A 243 4.22 17.51 37.84
CA THR A 243 4.92 16.36 38.41
C THR A 243 6.19 16.06 37.61
N GLU A 244 7.12 15.30 38.19
CA GLU A 244 8.32 14.84 37.46
C GLU A 244 7.96 14.05 36.18
N ASN A 245 6.94 13.18 36.27
CA ASN A 245 6.42 12.45 35.11
C ASN A 245 5.93 13.41 34.02
N GLN A 246 5.18 14.46 34.39
CA GLN A 246 4.67 15.44 33.44
C GLN A 246 5.78 16.29 32.81
N ILE A 247 6.83 16.65 33.57
CA ILE A 247 7.99 17.36 33.03
C ILE A 247 8.67 16.51 31.96
N ALA A 248 8.98 15.25 32.28
CA ALA A 248 9.62 14.33 31.33
C ALA A 248 8.73 14.03 30.11
N LEU A 249 7.42 13.84 30.32
CA LEU A 249 6.47 13.59 29.23
C LEU A 249 6.29 14.81 28.33
N ASN A 250 6.32 16.02 28.89
CA ASN A 250 6.25 17.27 28.12
C ASN A 250 7.47 17.46 27.22
N GLU A 251 8.68 17.11 27.66
CA GLU A 251 9.86 17.14 26.78
C GLU A 251 9.71 16.18 25.60
N ILE A 252 9.21 14.95 25.83
CA ILE A 252 8.89 14.01 24.74
C ILE A 252 7.86 14.61 23.78
N CYS A 253 6.81 15.27 24.30
CA CYS A 253 5.82 15.94 23.46
C CYS A 253 6.44 17.06 22.61
N TYR A 254 7.38 17.84 23.16
CA TYR A 254 8.06 18.90 22.43
C TYR A 254 8.97 18.35 21.32
N GLU A 255 9.64 17.23 21.58
CA GLU A 255 10.43 16.51 20.56
C GLU A 255 9.52 16.02 19.42
N MET A 256 8.41 15.34 19.76
CA MET A 256 7.42 14.89 18.78
C MET A 256 6.86 16.06 17.95
N PHE A 257 6.46 17.14 18.60
CA PHE A 257 5.92 18.33 17.94
C PHE A 257 6.91 18.95 16.97
N THR A 258 8.16 19.13 17.41
CA THR A 258 9.23 19.73 16.58
C THR A 258 9.52 18.87 15.36
N LEU A 259 9.56 17.55 15.53
CA LEU A 259 9.76 16.59 14.45
C LEU A 259 8.59 16.58 13.46
N VAL A 260 7.35 16.44 13.93
CA VAL A 260 6.18 16.41 13.02
C VAL A 260 6.02 17.73 12.26
N LYS A 261 6.30 18.86 12.91
CA LYS A 261 6.26 20.19 12.27
C LYS A 261 7.31 20.35 11.17
N SER A 262 8.49 19.75 11.29
CA SER A 262 9.56 19.86 10.28
C SER A 262 9.34 18.96 9.05
N VAL A 263 8.58 17.88 9.23
CA VAL A 263 8.28 16.89 8.18
C VAL A 263 7.19 17.38 7.22
N GLY A 264 6.09 17.95 7.73
CA GLY A 264 4.95 18.37 6.90
C GLY A 264 4.07 17.19 6.42
N ARG A 265 3.23 17.42 5.40
CA ARG A 265 2.34 16.38 4.81
C ARG A 265 3.11 15.45 3.86
N GLN A 266 2.65 14.19 3.75
CA GLN A 266 3.29 13.15 2.93
C GLN A 266 3.08 13.33 1.42
N ASP A 267 1.96 13.93 0.99
CA ASP A 267 1.58 14.18 -0.42
C ASP A 267 2.61 14.99 -1.22
N HIS A 268 3.52 15.68 -0.55
CA HIS A 268 4.64 16.33 -1.22
C HIS A 268 5.81 15.36 -1.35
N GLU A 269 6.18 15.02 -2.59
CA GLU A 269 7.28 14.09 -2.91
C GLU A 269 8.58 14.40 -2.14
N ALA A 270 8.89 15.70 -1.97
CA ALA A 270 10.03 16.19 -1.19
C ALA A 270 9.99 15.84 0.32
N ASN A 271 8.82 15.49 0.87
CA ASN A 271 8.64 15.14 2.27
C ASN A 271 8.65 13.63 2.52
N VAL A 272 8.55 12.78 1.48
CA VAL A 272 8.57 11.31 1.64
C VAL A 272 9.84 10.85 2.36
N ILE A 273 11.00 11.38 1.96
CA ILE A 273 12.29 11.08 2.61
C ILE A 273 12.29 11.54 4.09
N LYS A 274 11.70 12.71 4.38
CA LYS A 274 11.59 13.21 5.76
C LYS A 274 10.70 12.32 6.62
N TRP A 275 9.62 11.78 6.05
CA TRP A 275 8.74 10.82 6.70
C TRP A 275 9.49 9.55 7.06
N LEU A 276 10.22 8.96 6.10
CA LEU A 276 11.04 7.76 6.33
C LEU A 276 12.03 7.97 7.48
N HIS A 277 12.68 9.12 7.57
CA HIS A 277 13.57 9.43 8.69
C HIS A 277 12.85 9.69 10.03
N ALA A 278 11.65 10.27 10.00
CA ALA A 278 10.91 10.65 11.20
C ALA A 278 10.19 9.47 11.88
N VAL A 279 9.68 8.52 11.10
CA VAL A 279 8.95 7.33 11.59
C VAL A 279 9.71 6.58 12.70
N PRO A 280 10.97 6.13 12.51
CA PRO A 280 11.67 5.37 13.54
C PRO A 280 11.95 6.20 14.81
N ILE A 281 12.13 7.52 14.67
CA ILE A 281 12.32 8.42 15.81
C ILE A 281 11.00 8.55 16.60
N LEU A 282 9.88 8.75 15.91
CA LEU A 282 8.57 8.86 16.56
C LEU A 282 8.14 7.56 17.24
N ILE A 283 8.41 6.39 16.64
CA ILE A 283 8.16 5.10 17.29
C ILE A 283 8.87 5.05 18.65
N LYS A 284 10.16 5.41 18.70
CA LYS A 284 10.94 5.45 19.95
C LYS A 284 10.37 6.46 20.96
N LEU A 285 9.94 7.63 20.50
CA LEU A 285 9.32 8.63 21.38
C LEU A 285 7.97 8.11 21.93
N TRP A 286 7.17 7.44 21.12
CA TRP A 286 5.91 6.82 21.56
C TRP A 286 6.14 5.68 22.54
N GLN A 287 7.13 4.82 22.28
CA GLN A 287 7.54 3.76 23.22
C GLN A 287 7.93 4.34 24.58
N LYS A 288 8.58 5.51 24.63
CA LYS A 288 8.88 6.21 25.89
C LYS A 288 7.66 6.88 26.53
N ALA A 289 6.72 7.40 25.74
CA ALA A 289 5.58 8.19 26.22
C ALA A 289 4.40 7.36 26.73
N ILE A 290 4.00 6.31 26.00
CA ILE A 290 2.89 5.42 26.36
C ILE A 290 2.89 4.93 27.83
N PRO A 291 4.03 4.51 28.40
CA PRO A 291 4.09 3.98 29.76
C PRO A 291 3.80 5.07 30.77
N MET A 292 4.35 6.26 30.53
CA MET A 292 4.15 7.46 31.34
C MET A 292 2.69 7.92 31.27
N LEU A 293 2.03 7.73 30.14
CA LEU A 293 0.63 8.10 29.94
C LEU A 293 -0.36 7.25 30.76
N PHE A 294 0.00 6.02 31.16
CA PHE A 294 -0.87 5.22 32.03
C PHE A 294 -1.04 5.83 33.43
N TYR A 295 -0.05 6.61 33.89
CA TYR A 295 -0.11 7.34 35.15
C TYR A 295 -0.89 8.64 35.04
N GLU A 296 -1.18 9.12 33.82
CA GLU A 296 -1.87 10.38 33.62
C GLU A 296 -3.39 10.19 33.59
N PRO A 297 -4.15 10.93 34.42
CA PRO A 297 -5.60 10.77 34.53
C PRO A 297 -6.36 11.29 33.31
N PHE A 298 -5.76 12.19 32.52
CA PHE A 298 -6.42 12.89 31.43
C PHE A 298 -5.69 12.69 30.10
N VAL A 299 -5.93 11.54 29.46
CA VAL A 299 -5.41 11.24 28.14
C VAL A 299 -6.58 11.11 27.16
N CYS A 300 -6.58 11.98 26.17
CA CYS A 300 -7.61 12.08 25.16
C CYS A 300 -7.02 11.88 23.77
N LYS A 301 -7.87 11.61 22.80
CA LYS A 301 -7.54 11.62 21.38
C LYS A 301 -8.39 12.63 20.65
N SER A 302 -7.87 13.13 19.54
CA SER A 302 -8.63 13.95 18.60
C SER A 302 -8.17 13.68 17.17
N GLN A 303 -9.15 13.62 16.27
CA GLN A 303 -8.88 13.59 14.84
C GLN A 303 -8.77 15.03 14.33
N GLY A 304 -7.72 15.33 13.57
CA GLY A 304 -7.57 16.65 12.96
C GLY A 304 -6.37 16.75 12.03
N GLU A 305 -6.39 17.72 11.12
CA GLU A 305 -5.34 17.95 10.09
C GLU A 305 -4.03 18.55 10.64
N GLY A 306 -3.70 18.25 11.90
CA GLY A 306 -2.59 18.79 12.67
C GLY A 306 -2.21 20.24 12.34
N HIS A 307 -0.92 20.48 12.09
CA HIS A 307 -0.24 21.80 12.15
C HIS A 307 -0.83 22.95 11.34
N LEU A 308 -1.66 22.61 10.35
CA LEU A 308 -2.24 23.56 9.41
C LEU A 308 -3.49 24.26 9.97
N SER A 309 -4.08 23.73 11.03
CA SER A 309 -5.32 24.26 11.63
C SER A 309 -5.21 24.51 13.15
N TRP A 310 -3.99 24.52 13.70
CA TRP A 310 -3.78 24.58 15.15
C TRP A 310 -4.22 25.91 15.77
N ASN A 311 -5.48 25.93 16.19
CA ASN A 311 -5.94 26.80 17.27
C ASN A 311 -5.10 26.51 18.52
N ASN A 312 -4.77 27.56 19.28
CA ASN A 312 -3.91 27.45 20.46
C ASN A 312 -4.48 26.61 21.62
N LYS A 313 -5.63 25.94 21.42
CA LYS A 313 -6.33 25.13 22.42
C LYS A 313 -7.04 23.94 21.74
N PRO A 314 -7.24 22.81 22.44
CA PRO A 314 -8.07 21.72 21.95
C PRO A 314 -9.51 22.17 21.69
N VAL A 315 -10.13 21.62 20.64
CA VAL A 315 -11.55 21.82 20.35
C VAL A 315 -12.35 20.75 21.09
N LYS A 316 -13.16 21.16 22.07
CA LYS A 316 -13.89 20.25 22.97
C LYS A 316 -14.70 19.17 22.26
N SER A 317 -15.36 19.48 21.13
CA SER A 317 -16.14 18.51 20.36
C SER A 317 -15.32 17.38 19.74
N ASN A 318 -14.01 17.58 19.60
CA ASN A 318 -13.11 16.61 18.95
C ASN A 318 -12.34 15.76 19.96
N MET A 319 -12.52 16.01 21.26
CA MET A 319 -11.82 15.31 22.34
C MET A 319 -12.61 14.09 22.77
N ALA A 320 -12.02 12.91 22.63
CA ALA A 320 -12.56 11.65 23.10
C ALA A 320 -11.56 10.94 24.02
N ASP A 321 -12.03 10.04 24.88
CA ASP A 321 -11.12 9.22 25.69
C ASP A 321 -10.24 8.37 24.77
N TRP A 322 -8.95 8.32 25.07
CA TRP A 322 -8.01 7.48 24.34
C TRP A 322 -7.82 6.13 25.03
N ARG A 323 -7.91 5.06 24.26
CA ARG A 323 -7.64 3.69 24.70
C ARG A 323 -6.43 3.20 23.95
N ILE A 324 -5.37 2.88 24.68
CA ILE A 324 -4.16 2.26 24.14
C ILE A 324 -3.90 0.93 24.83
N SER A 325 -3.50 -0.05 24.04
CA SER A 325 -2.95 -1.30 24.56
C SER A 325 -1.54 -1.06 25.10
N SER A 326 -1.27 -1.56 26.31
CA SER A 326 0.10 -1.72 26.82
C SER A 326 0.79 -2.94 26.21
N GLU A 327 0.01 -3.88 25.67
CA GLU A 327 0.52 -5.12 25.10
C GLU A 327 0.78 -4.99 23.59
N PRO A 328 1.89 -5.56 23.10
CA PRO A 328 2.19 -5.62 21.67
C PRO A 328 1.21 -6.54 20.94
N PHE A 329 0.88 -6.20 19.71
CA PHE A 329 0.20 -7.15 18.82
C PHE A 329 1.22 -7.99 18.04
N THR A 330 0.75 -9.05 17.40
CA THR A 330 1.56 -9.92 16.54
C THR A 330 0.95 -9.94 15.16
N ILE A 331 1.81 -9.97 14.14
CA ILE A 331 1.45 -10.17 12.74
C ILE A 331 1.89 -11.57 12.36
N ALA A 332 0.97 -12.36 11.84
CA ALA A 332 1.22 -13.64 11.21
C ALA A 332 0.50 -13.68 9.86
N PHE A 333 0.73 -14.73 9.08
CA PHE A 333 0.08 -14.91 7.78
C PHE A 333 -0.52 -16.30 7.64
N ASN A 334 -1.60 -16.36 6.87
CA ASN A 334 -2.24 -17.60 6.47
C ASN A 334 -2.32 -17.65 4.93
N LEU A 335 -1.62 -18.59 4.34
CA LEU A 335 -1.64 -18.91 2.92
C LEU A 335 -2.68 -20.00 2.68
N LYS A 336 -3.82 -19.63 2.09
CA LYS A 336 -4.92 -20.54 1.76
C LYS A 336 -4.83 -21.00 0.32
N ASP A 337 -4.89 -22.30 0.09
CA ASP A 337 -4.98 -22.86 -1.26
C ASP A 337 -6.44 -22.92 -1.74
N HIS A 338 -6.67 -22.37 -2.93
CA HIS A 338 -7.93 -22.39 -3.66
C HIS A 338 -7.76 -23.11 -5.00
N LYS A 339 -8.88 -23.41 -5.66
CA LYS A 339 -8.85 -24.00 -7.00
C LYS A 339 -8.24 -23.03 -8.03
N GLY A 340 -6.94 -23.19 -8.28
CA GLY A 340 -6.15 -22.47 -9.30
C GLY A 340 -5.33 -21.28 -8.80
N HIS A 341 -5.46 -20.87 -7.54
CA HIS A 341 -4.71 -19.76 -6.94
C HIS A 341 -4.56 -19.97 -5.43
N LEU A 342 -3.68 -19.21 -4.81
CA LEU A 342 -3.52 -19.12 -3.36
C LEU A 342 -3.86 -17.70 -2.90
N ILE A 343 -4.31 -17.56 -1.66
CA ILE A 343 -4.55 -16.27 -1.03
C ILE A 343 -3.73 -16.18 0.27
N LEU A 344 -2.83 -15.21 0.36
CA LEU A 344 -2.11 -14.85 1.57
C LEU A 344 -2.88 -13.75 2.32
N GLU A 345 -3.28 -14.02 3.56
CA GLU A 345 -4.00 -13.07 4.41
C GLU A 345 -3.24 -12.83 5.73
N PRO A 346 -3.17 -11.59 6.23
CA PRO A 346 -2.61 -11.32 7.53
C PRO A 346 -3.54 -11.83 8.64
N VAL A 347 -2.94 -12.28 9.72
CA VAL A 347 -3.60 -12.67 10.96
C VAL A 347 -3.00 -11.83 12.06
N ILE A 348 -3.77 -10.85 12.53
CA ILE A 348 -3.32 -9.91 13.57
C ILE A 348 -3.94 -10.31 14.90
N LYS A 349 -3.13 -10.39 15.96
CA LYS A 349 -3.59 -10.77 17.29
C LYS A 349 -2.92 -9.92 18.37
N SER A 350 -3.69 -9.46 19.34
CA SER A 350 -3.17 -9.09 20.66
C SER A 350 -3.14 -10.35 21.55
N PRO A 351 -2.48 -10.31 22.72
CA PRO A 351 -2.51 -11.43 23.66
C PRO A 351 -3.93 -11.75 24.13
N ALA A 352 -4.79 -10.74 24.22
CA ALA A 352 -6.18 -10.88 24.64
C ALA A 352 -7.12 -11.41 23.54
N LYS A 353 -6.90 -11.05 22.26
CA LYS A 353 -7.84 -11.39 21.17
C LYS A 353 -7.24 -11.32 19.76
N ALA A 354 -7.92 -11.96 18.81
CA ALA A 354 -7.67 -11.72 17.40
C ALA A 354 -8.26 -10.36 16.98
N ILE A 355 -7.54 -9.60 16.16
CA ILE A 355 -7.99 -8.32 15.61
C ILE A 355 -8.44 -8.56 14.17
N GLY A 356 -9.73 -8.83 13.99
CA GLY A 356 -10.29 -9.21 12.69
C GLY A 356 -10.50 -8.01 11.74
N HIS A 357 -10.83 -6.84 12.29
CA HIS A 357 -11.02 -5.61 11.54
C HIS A 357 -10.25 -4.47 12.21
N TYR A 358 -9.41 -3.79 11.44
CA TYR A 358 -8.61 -2.69 11.96
C TYR A 358 -8.56 -1.52 10.99
N ARG A 359 -8.37 -0.32 11.55
CA ARG A 359 -7.99 0.87 10.80
C ARG A 359 -6.49 1.07 10.97
N LYS A 360 -5.79 1.27 9.86
CA LYS A 360 -4.36 1.60 9.89
C LYS A 360 -4.18 3.09 9.67
N VAL A 361 -3.62 3.76 10.67
CA VAL A 361 -3.13 5.16 10.62
C VAL A 361 -1.62 5.16 10.82
N PRO A 362 -0.88 6.23 10.51
CA PRO A 362 0.57 6.20 10.71
C PRO A 362 0.91 5.84 12.17
N LEU A 363 1.88 4.94 12.34
CA LEU A 363 2.37 4.42 13.63
C LEU A 363 1.38 3.60 14.46
N PHE A 364 0.09 3.56 14.13
CA PHE A 364 -0.90 2.85 14.93
C PHE A 364 -1.83 1.97 14.10
N LEU A 365 -2.10 0.79 14.65
CA LEU A 365 -3.23 -0.03 14.30
C LEU A 365 -4.36 0.25 15.30
N ILE A 366 -5.57 0.53 14.81
CA ILE A 366 -6.75 0.78 15.65
C ILE A 366 -7.72 -0.36 15.44
N ASP A 367 -8.03 -1.09 16.51
CA ASP A 367 -9.07 -2.11 16.47
C ASP A 367 -10.43 -1.44 16.24
N ALA A 368 -11.15 -1.88 15.20
CA ALA A 368 -12.43 -1.30 14.83
C ALA A 368 -13.56 -1.66 15.81
N GLU A 369 -13.42 -2.73 16.60
CA GLU A 369 -14.46 -3.20 17.51
C GLU A 369 -14.56 -2.35 18.78
N ASP A 370 -13.42 -2.03 19.40
CA ASP A 370 -13.37 -1.31 20.67
C ASP A 370 -12.59 0.01 20.63
N TYR A 371 -12.09 0.38 19.45
CA TYR A 371 -11.29 1.58 19.19
C TYR A 371 -9.99 1.66 20.00
N THR A 372 -9.41 0.51 20.35
CA THR A 372 -8.10 0.43 21.02
C THR A 372 -6.97 0.67 20.02
N PHE A 373 -6.03 1.52 20.41
CA PHE A 373 -4.83 1.83 19.65
C PHE A 373 -3.72 0.86 20.04
N TYR A 374 -3.01 0.38 19.02
CA TYR A 374 -1.83 -0.47 19.14
C TYR A 374 -0.69 0.22 18.40
N LEU A 375 0.38 0.56 19.11
CA LEU A 375 1.58 1.12 18.49
C LEU A 375 2.24 0.02 17.64
N VAL A 376 2.63 0.35 16.41
CA VAL A 376 3.46 -0.54 15.58
C VAL A 376 4.83 -0.73 16.23
N HIS A 377 5.36 -1.95 16.19
CA HIS A 377 6.61 -2.26 16.87
C HIS A 377 7.83 -1.69 16.16
N SER A 378 7.75 -1.55 14.84
CA SER A 378 8.87 -1.21 13.99
C SER A 378 8.44 -0.45 12.74
N GLU A 379 9.43 0.15 12.08
CA GLU A 379 9.27 0.72 10.74
C GLU A 379 8.85 -0.35 9.73
N GLN A 380 9.34 -1.59 9.89
CA GLN A 380 8.96 -2.72 9.05
C GLN A 380 7.48 -3.08 9.22
N ASP A 381 6.97 -3.14 10.46
CA ASP A 381 5.54 -3.38 10.71
C ASP A 381 4.69 -2.22 10.20
N GLU A 382 5.19 -0.97 10.32
CA GLU A 382 4.55 0.21 9.76
C GLU A 382 4.42 0.09 8.23
N ALA A 383 5.52 -0.21 7.54
CA ALA A 383 5.56 -0.40 6.09
C ALA A 383 4.66 -1.55 5.65
N LEU A 384 4.78 -2.72 6.31
CA LEU A 384 4.00 -3.92 6.00
C LEU A 384 2.49 -3.68 6.17
N LEU A 385 2.06 -3.06 7.27
CA LEU A 385 0.64 -2.81 7.51
C LEU A 385 0.08 -1.73 6.56
N ASN A 386 0.88 -0.74 6.18
CA ASN A 386 0.50 0.24 5.16
C ASN A 386 0.36 -0.44 3.78
N TRP A 387 1.28 -1.33 3.43
CA TRP A 387 1.23 -2.14 2.21
C TRP A 387 0.00 -3.06 2.20
N LEU A 388 -0.29 -3.75 3.31
CA LEU A 388 -1.49 -4.58 3.46
C LEU A 388 -2.76 -3.75 3.30
N ARG A 389 -2.81 -2.55 3.89
CA ARG A 389 -3.96 -1.64 3.78
C ARG A 389 -4.24 -1.26 2.32
N ILE A 390 -3.20 -0.91 1.55
CA ILE A 390 -3.33 -0.60 0.12
C ILE A 390 -3.76 -1.85 -0.67
N SER A 391 -3.30 -3.02 -0.26
CA SER A 391 -3.60 -4.31 -0.89
C SER A 391 -4.96 -4.91 -0.51
N GLY A 392 -5.80 -4.20 0.26
CA GLY A 392 -7.09 -4.73 0.72
C GLY A 392 -6.98 -5.89 1.71
N ASN A 393 -5.86 -5.95 2.45
CA ASN A 393 -5.52 -6.96 3.46
C ASN A 393 -5.54 -8.40 2.96
N LYS A 394 -5.33 -8.63 1.66
CA LYS A 394 -5.16 -9.97 1.11
C LYS A 394 -4.36 -9.91 -0.18
N LEU A 395 -3.70 -11.01 -0.49
CA LEU A 395 -2.90 -11.14 -1.69
C LEU A 395 -3.20 -12.45 -2.40
N THR A 396 -3.59 -12.39 -3.67
CA THR A 396 -3.84 -13.55 -4.52
C THR A 396 -2.65 -13.86 -5.41
N VAL A 397 -2.30 -15.14 -5.53
CA VAL A 397 -1.19 -15.63 -6.35
C VAL A 397 -1.69 -16.80 -7.19
N LEU A 398 -1.57 -16.74 -8.52
CA LEU A 398 -1.89 -17.91 -9.36
C LEU A 398 -0.91 -19.05 -9.06
N LYS A 399 -1.41 -20.30 -9.09
CA LYS A 399 -0.55 -21.47 -8.81
C LYS A 399 0.67 -21.55 -9.71
N GLU A 400 0.51 -21.20 -10.98
CA GLU A 400 1.61 -21.17 -11.96
C GLU A 400 2.68 -20.12 -11.65
N HIS A 401 2.35 -19.09 -10.85
CA HIS A 401 3.26 -18.04 -10.43
C HIS A 401 3.83 -18.28 -9.02
N PHE A 402 3.40 -19.34 -8.33
CA PHE A 402 3.70 -19.53 -6.92
C PHE A 402 5.20 -19.68 -6.64
N THR A 403 5.94 -20.41 -7.48
CA THR A 403 7.40 -20.55 -7.30
C THR A 403 8.13 -19.22 -7.39
N ASP A 404 7.74 -18.34 -8.33
CA ASP A 404 8.32 -17.00 -8.45
C ASP A 404 7.97 -16.14 -7.23
N PHE A 405 6.69 -16.17 -6.83
CA PHE A 405 6.21 -15.49 -5.63
C PHE A 405 6.96 -15.94 -4.37
N HIS A 406 7.18 -17.24 -4.20
CA HIS A 406 7.92 -17.76 -3.06
C HIS A 406 9.34 -17.20 -3.03
N ASN A 407 10.10 -17.41 -4.10
CA ASN A 407 11.51 -17.04 -4.17
C ASN A 407 11.75 -15.54 -4.01
N ARG A 408 10.79 -14.69 -4.43
CA ARG A 408 10.96 -13.23 -4.43
C ARG A 408 10.37 -12.54 -3.20
N PHE A 409 9.34 -13.12 -2.59
CA PHE A 409 8.59 -12.46 -1.52
C PHE A 409 8.34 -13.37 -0.31
N LEU A 410 7.67 -14.51 -0.51
CA LEU A 410 7.17 -15.28 0.64
C LEU A 410 8.30 -15.88 1.48
N ASP A 411 9.40 -16.28 0.86
CA ASP A 411 10.57 -16.83 1.57
C ASP A 411 11.11 -15.81 2.58
N ARG A 412 11.44 -14.62 2.09
CA ARG A 412 11.83 -13.48 2.94
C ARG A 412 10.79 -13.17 4.00
N LEU A 413 9.51 -13.03 3.63
CA LEU A 413 8.44 -12.75 4.59
C LEU A 413 8.40 -13.78 5.72
N SER A 414 8.61 -15.05 5.40
CA SER A 414 8.56 -16.16 6.35
C SER A 414 9.74 -16.22 7.32
N GLU A 415 10.84 -15.52 7.03
CA GLU A 415 11.92 -15.29 7.99
C GLU A 415 11.48 -14.29 9.08
N CYS A 416 10.70 -13.28 8.68
CA CYS A 416 10.13 -12.20 9.48
C CYS A 416 8.92 -12.58 10.35
N TYR A 417 8.00 -13.33 9.76
CA TYR A 417 6.66 -13.54 10.29
C TYR A 417 6.26 -15.00 10.18
N ALA A 418 5.50 -15.48 11.17
CA ALA A 418 4.95 -16.82 11.12
C ALA A 418 3.97 -16.96 9.95
N VAL A 419 4.22 -17.91 9.04
CA VAL A 419 3.32 -18.24 7.94
C VAL A 419 2.73 -19.64 8.16
N THR A 420 1.41 -19.74 8.05
CA THR A 420 0.69 -21.00 8.06
C THR A 420 0.13 -21.29 6.68
N TYR A 421 0.08 -22.56 6.29
CA TYR A 421 -0.50 -23.03 5.05
C TYR A 421 -1.78 -23.81 5.31
N GLN A 422 -2.81 -23.55 4.54
CA GLN A 422 -4.07 -24.26 4.56
C GLN A 422 -4.33 -24.90 3.19
N PRO A 423 -4.18 -26.23 3.04
CA PRO A 423 -4.42 -26.94 1.79
C PRO A 423 -5.87 -26.81 1.30
N PHE A 424 -6.06 -26.96 -0.02
CA PHE A 424 -7.38 -26.89 -0.62
C PHE A 424 -8.30 -27.97 -0.04
N ASN A 425 -9.53 -27.58 0.32
CA ASN A 425 -10.52 -28.41 1.02
C ASN A 425 -10.09 -28.95 2.41
N SER A 426 -9.00 -28.44 2.99
CA SER A 426 -8.60 -28.76 4.36
C SER A 426 -9.01 -27.65 5.32
N THR A 427 -9.48 -28.03 6.51
CA THR A 427 -9.64 -27.12 7.65
C THR A 427 -8.38 -27.05 8.51
N LYS A 428 -7.45 -28.00 8.33
CA LYS A 428 -6.19 -28.04 9.07
C LYS A 428 -5.20 -27.04 8.48
N LYS A 429 -4.58 -26.27 9.38
CA LYS A 429 -3.47 -25.37 9.08
C LYS A 429 -2.17 -26.04 9.53
N VAL A 430 -1.15 -25.97 8.69
CA VAL A 430 0.20 -26.45 8.98
C VAL A 430 1.17 -25.28 8.91
N VAL A 431 2.36 -25.44 9.49
CA VAL A 431 3.44 -24.46 9.30
C VAL A 431 3.82 -24.46 7.82
N TYR A 432 3.98 -23.27 7.25
CA TYR A 432 4.35 -23.13 5.86
C TYR A 432 5.70 -23.80 5.57
N SER A 433 5.75 -24.58 4.48
CA SER A 433 7.00 -24.92 3.81
C SER A 433 6.74 -25.02 2.30
N LEU A 434 7.75 -24.71 1.49
CA LEU A 434 7.63 -24.76 0.03
C LEU A 434 7.17 -26.16 -0.45
N ASN A 435 7.70 -27.21 0.17
CA ASN A 435 7.39 -28.59 -0.19
C ASN A 435 5.93 -28.94 0.05
N GLU A 436 5.31 -28.45 1.12
CA GLU A 436 3.89 -28.69 1.42
C GLU A 436 2.95 -28.05 0.37
N VAL A 437 3.40 -26.99 -0.31
CA VAL A 437 2.60 -26.31 -1.34
C VAL A 437 2.85 -26.89 -2.75
N ILE A 438 4.10 -27.24 -3.06
CA ILE A 438 4.47 -27.74 -4.40
C ILE A 438 4.29 -29.25 -4.53
N SER A 439 4.23 -30.01 -3.43
CA SER A 439 4.01 -31.44 -3.48
C SER A 439 2.70 -31.73 -4.23
N PRO A 440 2.74 -32.44 -5.37
CA PRO A 440 1.52 -32.87 -6.02
C PRO A 440 0.81 -33.77 -5.02
N ASN A 441 -0.44 -33.45 -4.65
CA ASN A 441 -1.32 -34.30 -3.84
C ASN A 441 -1.24 -35.74 -4.37
N THR A 442 -0.34 -36.55 -3.80
CA THR A 442 -0.08 -37.93 -4.21
C THR A 442 -0.92 -38.88 -3.37
N GLN A 443 -1.99 -38.37 -2.76
CA GLN A 443 -2.90 -39.16 -1.93
C GLN A 443 -4.35 -38.78 -2.20
N SER A 444 -5.01 -39.64 -3.00
CA SER A 444 -6.40 -40.12 -2.87
C SER A 444 -7.07 -40.46 -4.21
N HIS A 445 -6.40 -41.24 -5.06
CA HIS A 445 -7.10 -42.26 -5.86
C HIS A 445 -6.69 -43.63 -5.33
N GLY A 446 -7.30 -44.01 -4.20
CA GLY A 446 -7.16 -45.33 -3.59
C GLY A 446 -8.54 -45.80 -3.15
N LYS A 447 -9.19 -46.51 -4.08
CA LYS A 447 -10.32 -47.46 -3.95
C LYS A 447 -11.51 -47.09 -3.06
#